data_AF-M8BHT7-F1
#
_entry.id   AF-M8BHT7-F1
#
_cell.length_a   1.000
_cell.length_b   1.000
_cell.length_c   1.000
_cell.angle_alpha   90.00
_cell.angle_beta   90.00
_cell.angle_gamma   90.00
#
_symmetry.space_group_name_H-M   'P 1'
#
loop_
_entity.id
_entity.type
_entity.pdbx_description
1 polymer ?
#
loop_
_entity_poly.entity_id
_entity_poly.type
_entity_poly.pdbx_seq_one_letter_code
_entity_poly.pdbx_strand_id
1 'polypeptide(L)'
;MATEFAVSALWRLCRAADAGAGACCAEALRVGAFQKLLLLLQVGCGGVTKDRASELLKLLNGFRGSVECIETVDFRGLKRPF
;
A
#
# COMPACT_ATOMS: atom_id res chain seq x y z
N MET A 1 -3.85 3.24 -16.40
CA MET A 1 -2.67 4.13 -16.49
C MET A 1 -2.35 4.89 -15.21
N ALA A 2 -3.14 5.89 -14.75
CA ALA A 2 -2.77 6.71 -13.58
C ALA A 2 -2.50 5.88 -12.30
N THR A 3 -3.37 4.92 -11.99
CA THR A 3 -3.21 4.02 -10.84
C THR A 3 -1.95 3.16 -10.93
N GLU A 4 -1.60 2.68 -12.12
CA GLU A 4 -0.41 1.84 -12.35
C GLU A 4 0.86 2.64 -12.09
N PHE A 5 0.92 3.90 -12.55
CA PHE A 5 2.03 4.80 -12.27
C PHE A 5 2.12 5.15 -10.78
N ALA A 6 0.99 5.42 -10.12
CA ALA A 6 0.96 5.68 -8.68
C ALA A 6 1.47 4.49 -7.86
N VAL A 7 1.02 3.26 -8.17
CA VAL A 7 1.52 2.03 -7.54
C VAL A 7 3.01 1.86 -7.79
N SER A 8 3.48 2.17 -9.00
CA SER A 8 4.89 2.06 -9.36
C SER A 8 5.77 3.08 -8.64
N ALA A 9 5.30 4.32 -8.50
CA ALA A 9 6.00 5.36 -7.74
C ALA A 9 6.07 4.98 -6.26
N LEU A 10 4.93 4.60 -5.66
CA LEU A 10 4.86 4.16 -4.27
C LEU A 10 5.78 2.96 -4.01
N TRP A 11 5.78 1.97 -4.91
CA TRP A 11 6.64 0.79 -4.81
C TRP A 11 8.13 1.14 -4.82
N ARG A 12 8.55 2.11 -5.65
CA ARG A 12 9.96 2.57 -5.66
C ARG A 12 10.32 3.33 -4.38
N LEU A 13 9.45 4.23 -3.92
CA LEU A 13 9.68 5.03 -2.72
C LEU A 13 9.78 4.15 -1.45
N CYS A 14 8.89 3.16 -1.30
CA CYS A 14 8.90 2.25 -0.15
C CYS A 14 10.04 1.21 -0.17
N ARG A 15 10.75 1.07 -1.29
CA ARG A 15 11.87 0.11 -1.47
C ARG A 15 13.22 0.79 -1.67
N ALA A 16 13.28 2.12 -1.62
CA ALA A 16 14.53 2.83 -1.77
C ALA A 16 15.49 2.45 -0.63
N ALA A 17 16.80 2.42 -0.92
CA ALA A 17 17.82 1.95 0.02
C ALA A 17 18.24 3.05 1.04
N ASP A 18 17.57 4.19 1.00
CA ASP A 18 17.80 5.35 1.84
C ASP A 18 16.97 5.29 3.13
N ALA A 19 17.42 6.05 4.14
CA ALA A 19 16.77 6.13 5.45
C ALA A 19 15.29 6.59 5.38
N GLY A 20 14.86 7.17 4.25
CA GLY A 20 13.51 7.65 4.03
C GLY A 20 12.48 6.56 3.71
N ALA A 21 12.89 5.35 3.31
CA ALA A 21 11.95 4.30 2.92
C ALA A 21 11.03 3.86 4.08
N GLY A 22 11.55 3.80 5.31
CA GLY A 22 10.75 3.51 6.51
C GLY A 22 9.71 4.60 6.79
N ALA A 23 10.11 5.87 6.68
CA ALA A 23 9.20 7.01 6.83
C ALA A 23 8.13 7.03 5.74
N CYS A 24 8.50 6.69 4.50
CA CYS A 24 7.56 6.54 3.38
C CYS A 24 6.55 5.42 3.64
N CYS A 25 6.99 4.26 4.14
CA CYS A 25 6.10 3.16 4.52
C CYS A 25 5.12 3.57 5.62
N ALA A 26 5.61 4.27 6.66
CA ALA A 26 4.77 4.77 7.74
C ALA A 26 3.73 5.78 7.22
N GLU A 27 4.13 6.72 6.38
CA GLU A 27 3.22 7.72 5.80
C GLU A 27 2.19 7.06 4.86
N ALA A 28 2.64 6.12 4.03
CA ALA A 28 1.74 5.33 3.17
C ALA A 28 0.67 4.59 3.99
N LEU A 29 1.04 4.04 5.15
CA LEU A 29 0.09 3.44 6.08
C LEU A 29 -0.88 4.48 6.66
N ARG A 30 -0.40 5.65 7.09
CA ARG A 30 -1.23 6.74 7.65
C ARG A 30 -2.32 7.18 6.68
N VAL A 31 -1.98 7.34 5.40
CA VAL A 31 -2.92 7.77 4.33
C VAL A 31 -3.77 6.64 3.75
N GLY A 32 -3.77 5.46 4.39
CA GLY A 32 -4.60 4.33 4.02
C GLY A 32 -4.21 3.62 2.72
N ALA A 33 -2.93 3.65 2.33
CA ALA A 33 -2.46 2.99 1.11
C ALA A 33 -2.67 1.47 1.16
N PHE A 34 -2.54 0.86 2.34
CA PHE A 34 -2.75 -0.57 2.52
C PHE A 34 -4.15 -1.01 2.06
N GLN A 35 -5.18 -0.29 2.51
CA GLN A 35 -6.56 -0.54 2.15
C GLN A 35 -6.83 -0.26 0.67
N LYS A 36 -6.26 0.82 0.12
CA LYS A 36 -6.38 1.14 -1.31
C LYS A 36 -5.76 0.05 -2.20
N LEU A 37 -4.60 -0.49 -1.81
CA LEU A 37 -3.93 -1.57 -2.53
C LEU A 37 -4.69 -2.90 -2.45
N LEU A 38 -5.27 -3.22 -1.28
CA LEU A 38 -6.17 -4.36 -1.14
C LEU A 38 -7.39 -4.22 -2.05
N LEU A 39 -8.03 -3.05 -2.06
CA LEU A 39 -9.18 -2.79 -2.92
C LEU A 39 -8.79 -2.95 -4.39
N LEU A 40 -7.65 -2.40 -4.80
CA LEU A 40 -7.12 -2.50 -6.16
C LEU A 40 -6.97 -3.97 -6.62
N LEU A 41 -6.44 -4.83 -5.75
CA LEU A 41 -6.33 -6.27 -6.05
C LEU A 41 -7.71 -6.94 -6.13
N GLN A 42 -8.66 -6.54 -5.28
CA GLN A 42 -9.99 -7.13 -5.21
C GLN A 42 -10.89 -6.75 -6.39
N VAL A 43 -10.80 -5.50 -6.87
CA VAL A 43 -11.54 -5.05 -8.07
C VAL A 43 -10.88 -5.52 -9.38
N GLY A 44 -9.67 -6.06 -9.29
CA GLY A 44 -8.93 -6.63 -10.40
C GLY A 44 -7.90 -5.66 -10.98
N CYS A 45 -6.62 -5.98 -10.74
CA CYS A 45 -5.49 -5.41 -11.48
C CYS A 45 -4.58 -6.55 -11.98
N GLY A 46 -3.93 -6.36 -13.12
CA GLY A 46 -3.13 -7.38 -13.80
C GLY A 46 -1.67 -7.00 -13.98
N GLY A 47 -0.88 -7.99 -14.43
CA GLY A 47 0.53 -7.83 -14.79
C GLY A 47 1.38 -7.22 -13.67
N VAL A 48 2.34 -6.37 -14.07
CA VAL A 48 3.33 -5.73 -13.18
C VAL A 48 2.67 -4.96 -12.03
N THR A 49 1.50 -4.37 -12.26
CA THR A 49 0.79 -3.60 -11.23
C THR A 49 0.29 -4.50 -10.10
N LYS A 50 -0.17 -5.72 -10.42
CA LYS A 50 -0.58 -6.72 -9.43
C LYS A 50 0.60 -7.17 -8.58
N ASP A 51 1.74 -7.42 -9.21
CA ASP A 51 2.96 -7.87 -8.52
C ASP A 51 3.47 -6.78 -7.57
N ARG A 52 3.57 -5.54 -8.05
CA ARG A 52 3.98 -4.38 -7.24
C ARG A 52 3.01 -4.11 -6.08
N ALA A 53 1.70 -4.17 -6.32
CA ALA A 53 0.71 -4.00 -5.27
C ALA A 53 0.81 -5.10 -4.19
N SER A 54 1.03 -6.34 -4.61
CA SER A 54 1.20 -7.48 -3.70
C SER A 54 2.47 -7.35 -2.85
N GLU A 55 3.58 -6.91 -3.43
CA GLU A 55 4.82 -6.65 -2.69
C GLU A 55 4.69 -5.49 -1.71
N LEU A 56 4.04 -4.38 -2.13
CA LEU A 56 3.77 -3.25 -1.25
C LEU A 56 2.95 -3.69 -0.02
N LEU A 57 1.94 -4.53 -0.19
CA LEU A 57 1.16 -5.06 0.94
C LEU A 57 2.03 -5.84 1.93
N LYS A 58 2.96 -6.67 1.45
CA LYS A 58 3.90 -7.41 2.32
C LYS A 58 4.81 -6.47 3.10
N LEU A 59 5.38 -5.47 2.42
CA LEU A 59 6.24 -4.46 3.04
C LEU A 59 5.48 -3.67 4.10
N LEU A 60 4.36 -3.05 3.72
CA LEU A 60 3.55 -2.22 4.61
C LEU A 60 3.01 -3.01 5.81
N ASN A 61 2.73 -4.32 5.66
CA ASN A 61 2.31 -5.15 6.80
C ASN A 61 3.39 -5.24 7.89
N GLY A 62 4.69 -5.22 7.52
CA GLY A 62 5.80 -5.20 8.48
C GLY A 62 5.88 -3.90 9.28
N PHE A 63 5.42 -2.77 8.71
CA PHE A 63 5.42 -1.47 9.38
C PHE A 63 4.12 -1.18 10.15
N ARG A 64 3.14 -2.09 10.12
CA ARG A 64 1.79 -1.88 10.69
C ARG A 64 1.80 -1.62 12.20
N GLY A 65 2.78 -2.16 12.93
CA GLY A 65 2.96 -1.93 14.37
C GLY A 65 3.64 -0.61 14.73
N SER A 66 4.19 0.12 13.75
CA SER A 66 4.95 1.35 13.97
C SER A 66 4.12 2.63 13.81
N VAL A 67 2.82 2.51 13.53
CA VAL A 67 1.95 3.66 13.20
C VAL A 67 0.81 3.74 14.20
N GLU A 68 0.84 4.78 15.05
CA GLU A 68 -0.17 4.98 16.12
C GLU A 68 -1.49 5.59 15.62
N CYS A 69 -1.46 6.36 14.51
CA CYS A 69 -2.64 6.99 13.92
C CYS A 69 -2.76 6.65 12.44
N ILE A 70 -3.55 5.62 12.12
CA ILE A 70 -4.00 5.37 10.76
C ILE A 70 -5.31 6.13 10.59
N GLU A 71 -5.37 7.09 9.67
CA GLU A 71 -6.65 7.68 9.28
C GLU A 71 -7.47 6.59 8.58
N THR A 72 -8.34 5.95 9.33
CA THR A 72 -9.29 4.98 8.78
C THR A 72 -10.38 5.74 8.05
N VAL A 73 -10.10 6.13 6.81
CA VAL A 73 -11.18 6.37 5.84
C VAL A 73 -11.96 5.07 5.69
N ASP A 74 -13.29 5.17 5.73
CA ASP A 74 -14.18 4.02 5.75
C ASP A 74 -14.21 3.37 4.36
N PHE A 75 -13.28 2.43 4.10
CA PHE A 75 -13.24 1.62 2.88
C PHE A 75 -14.35 0.56 2.88
N ARG A 76 -15.60 1.03 2.92
CA ARG A 76 -16.82 0.21 2.80
C ARG A 76 -16.79 -0.50 1.44
N GLY A 77 -16.33 -1.74 1.42
CA GLY A 77 -16.16 -2.53 0.20
C GLY A 77 -14.96 -3.47 0.19
N LEU A 78 -14.03 -3.32 1.14
CA LEU A 78 -12.96 -4.30 1.30
C LEU A 78 -13.53 -5.65 1.76
N LYS A 79 -13.28 -6.70 0.97
CA LYS A 79 -13.46 -8.08 1.45
C LYS A 79 -12.42 -8.33 2.54
N ARG A 80 -12.83 -8.26 3.80
CA ARG A 80 -11.99 -8.65 4.93
C ARG A 80 -12.09 -10.18 5.04
N PRO A 81 -10.97 -10.93 5.05
CA PRO A 81 -11.04 -12.30 5.54
C PRO A 81 -11.52 -12.21 6.98
N PHE A 82 -12.59 -12.93 7.28
CA PHE A 82 -13.12 -13.09 8.63
C PHE A 82 -12.03 -13.69 9.53
#